data_AF-A0A1M4XNQ7-F1
#
_entry.id   AF-A0A1M4XNQ7-F1
#
_cell.length_a   1.000
_cell.length_b   1.000
_cell.length_c   1.000
_cell.angle_alpha   90.00
_cell.angle_beta   90.00
_cell.angle_gamma   90.00
#
_symmetry.space_group_name_H-M   'P 1'
#
loop_
_entity.id
_entity.type
_entity.pdbx_description
1 polymer ?
#
loop_
_entity_poly.entity_id
_entity_poly.type
_entity_poly.pdbx_seq_one_letter_code
_entity_poly.pdbx_strand_id
1 'polypeptide(L)' 'MKVAIVRTVITREKLMAGEFTPDKEEIIKYEEVDEEEYFKPLVQYLYPKIKKLIEGEKGNVDRV' A
#
# COMPACT_ATOMS: atom_id res chain seq x y z
N MET A 1 0.66 0.13 18.40
CA MET A 1 1.72 -0.32 17.47
C MET A 1 2.81 0.74 17.36
N LYS A 2 4.07 0.37 17.09
CA LYS A 2 5.15 1.33 16.80
C LYS A 2 5.46 1.32 15.30
N VAL A 3 5.37 2.48 14.66
CA VAL A 3 5.68 2.65 13.23
C VAL A 3 6.96 3.45 13.05
N ALA A 4 7.70 3.15 11.98
CA ALA A 4 8.84 3.92 11.55
C ALA A 4 8.41 4.81 10.37
N ILE A 5 8.70 6.11 10.45
CA ILE A 5 8.57 7.01 9.31
C ILE A 5 9.89 6.97 8.55
N VAL A 6 9.82 6.49 7.31
CA VAL A 6 10.97 6.35 6.42
C VAL A 6 10.92 7.46 5.37
N ARG A 7 12.00 8.23 5.26
CA ARG A 7 12.22 9.14 4.15
C ARG A 7 12.87 8.36 3.02
N THR A 8 12.18 8.29 1.90
CA THR A 8 12.61 7.58 0.71
C THR A 8 12.92 8.59 -0.40
N VAL A 9 14.05 8.42 -1.08
CA VAL A 9 14.41 9.22 -2.26
C VAL A 9 14.42 8.31 -3.47
N ILE A 10 13.64 8.67 -4.48
CA ILE A 10 13.63 8.02 -5.79
C ILE A 10 13.99 9.10 -6.82
N THR A 11 15.01 8.81 -7.63
CA THR A 11 15.42 9.65 -8.75
C THR A 11 14.33 9.75 -9.81
N ARG A 12 14.33 10.88 -10.53
CA ARG A 12 13.35 11.11 -11.59
C ARG A 12 13.47 10.09 -12.71
N GLU A 13 14.69 9.69 -13.10
CA GLU A 13 14.87 8.67 -14.15
C GLU A 13 14.18 7.35 -13.79
N LYS A 14 14.33 6.89 -12.54
CA LYS A 14 13.69 5.68 -12.04
C LYS A 14 12.17 5.76 -12.05
N LEU A 15 11.60 6.87 -11.56
CA LEU A 15 10.16 7.09 -11.60
C LEU A 15 9.60 7.06 -13.03
N MET A 16 10.31 7.68 -13.97
CA MET A 16 9.90 7.70 -15.38
C MET A 16 10.02 6.31 -16.04
N ALA A 17 10.92 5.46 -15.56
CA ALA A 17 11.07 4.08 -15.99
C ALA A 17 10.10 3.10 -15.30
N GLY A 18 9.26 3.57 -14.36
CA GLY A 18 8.40 2.71 -13.55
C GLY A 18 9.17 1.86 -12.52
N GLU A 19 10.41 2.24 -12.20
CA GLU A 19 11.20 1.64 -11.14
C GLU A 19 10.92 2.36 -9.82
N PHE A 20 10.25 1.68 -8.90
CA PHE A 20 9.89 2.23 -7.60
C PHE A 20 10.85 1.84 -6.47
N THR A 21 11.98 1.22 -6.82
CA THR A 21 13.04 0.88 -5.87
C THR A 21 13.78 2.16 -5.44
N PRO A 22 13.87 2.43 -4.12
CA PRO A 22 14.54 3.62 -3.61
C PRO A 22 16.04 3.67 -3.90
N ASP A 23 16.56 4.87 -4.09
CA ASP A 23 18.01 5.14 -4.13
C ASP A 23 18.58 5.30 -2.73
N LYS A 24 17.80 5.89 -1.82
CA LYS A 24 18.14 6.05 -0.40
C LYS A 24 16.89 5.90 0.46
N GLU A 25 17.06 5.22 1.58
CA GLU A 25 16.08 5.14 2.65
C GLU A 25 16.72 5.58 3.97
N GLU A 26 15.98 6.34 4.75
CA GLU A 26 16.43 6.82 6.05
C GLU A 26 15.25 6.85 7.03
N ILE A 27 15.40 6.18 8.18
CA ILE A 27 14.40 6.25 9.25
C ILE A 27 14.56 7.62 9.92
N ILE A 28 13.54 8.45 9.81
CA ILE A 28 13.56 9.81 10.38
C ILE A 28 12.86 9.90 11.73
N LYS A 29 11.95 8.97 12.03
CA LYS A 29 11.20 8.98 13.29
C LYS A 29 10.60 7.61 13.60
N TYR A 30 10.37 7.36 14.87
CA TYR A 30 9.42 6.35 15.32
C TYR A 30 8.26 7.00 16.06
N GLU A 31 7.05 6.49 15.82
CA GLU A 31 5.82 6.95 16.46
C GLU A 31 5.05 5.77 17.02
N GLU A 32 4.42 5.98 18.17
CA GLU A 32 3.40 5.05 18.67
C GLU A 32 2.05 5.47 18.15
N VAL A 33 1.33 4.52 17.57
CA VAL A 33 0.00 4.73 16.95
C VAL A 33 -0.98 3.68 17.45
N ASP A 34 -2.25 4.06 17.51
CA ASP A 34 -3.34 3.11 17.62
C ASP A 34 -3.50 2.35 16.31
N GLU A 35 -3.50 1.03 16.38
CA GLU A 35 -3.47 0.16 15.19
C GLU A 35 -4.79 0.21 14.43
N GLU A 36 -5.92 0.26 15.13
CA GLU A 36 -7.24 0.30 14.51
C GLU A 36 -7.43 1.63 13.78
N GLU A 37 -7.12 2.75 14.44
CA GLU A 37 -7.20 4.08 13.83
C GLU A 37 -6.28 4.20 12.60
N TYR A 38 -5.07 3.65 12.69
CA TYR A 38 -4.08 3.73 11.61
C TYR A 38 -4.51 2.96 10.35
N PHE A 39 -5.03 1.73 10.49
CA PHE A 39 -5.36 0.89 9.33
C PHE A 39 -6.78 1.07 8.81
N LYS A 40 -7.72 1.56 9.62
CA LYS A 40 -9.13 1.68 9.25
C LYS A 40 -9.38 2.46 7.94
N PRO A 41 -8.73 3.62 7.67
CA PRO A 41 -8.90 4.30 6.39
C PRO A 41 -8.46 3.46 5.19
N LEU A 42 -7.34 2.74 5.34
CA LEU A 42 -6.78 1.89 4.29
C LEU A 42 -7.73 0.72 3.97
N VAL A 43 -8.25 0.07 5.02
CA VAL A 43 -9.22 -1.03 4.89
C VAL A 43 -10.50 -0.53 4.23
N GLN A 44 -11.06 0.60 4.67
CA GLN A 44 -12.27 1.17 4.07
C GLN A 44 -12.10 1.50 2.59
N TYR A 45 -10.91 1.92 2.18
CA TYR A 45 -10.61 2.21 0.79
C TYR A 45 -10.37 0.95 -0.07
N LEU A 46 -9.58 0.00 0.44
CA LEU A 46 -9.14 -1.18 -0.30
C LEU A 46 -10.18 -2.30 -0.31
N TYR A 47 -10.88 -2.52 0.80
CA TYR A 47 -11.81 -3.64 0.95
C TYR A 47 -12.88 -3.70 -0.14
N PRO A 48 -13.56 -2.58 -0.52
CA PRO A 48 -14.53 -2.62 -1.61
C PRO A 48 -13.92 -2.98 -2.96
N LYS A 49 -12.67 -2.59 -3.23
CA LYS A 49 -11.96 -2.91 -4.48
C LYS A 49 -11.57 -4.37 -4.54
N ILE A 50 -10.98 -4.88 -3.44
CA ILE A 50 -10.60 -6.30 -3.30
C ILE A 50 -11.85 -7.18 -3.40
N LYS A 51 -12.92 -6.81 -2.70
CA LYS A 51 -14.20 -7.53 -2.76
C LYS A 51 -14.74 -7.61 -4.19
N LYS A 52 -14.75 -6.50 -4.94
CA LYS A 52 -15.17 -6.47 -6.35
C LYS A 52 -14.31 -7.35 -7.25
N LEU A 53 -12.99 -7.38 -7.03
CA LEU A 53 -12.08 -8.25 -7.79
C LEU A 53 -12.42 -9.73 -7.52
N ILE A 54 -12.55 -10.12 -6.26
CA ILE A 54 -12.87 -11.50 -5.88
C ILE A 54 -14.26 -11.93 -6.39
N GLU A 55 -15.27 -11.05 -6.27
CA GLU A 55 -16.62 -11.33 -6.77
C GLU A 55 -16.67 -11.36 -8.31
N GLY A 56 -15.90 -10.50 -8.98
CA GLY A 56 -15.75 -10.50 -10.44
C GLY A 56 -15.02 -11.74 -10.96
N GLU A 57 -14.03 -12.25 -10.23
CA GLU A 57 -13.35 -13.51 -10.54
C GLU A 57 -14.27 -14.72 -10.34
N LYS A 58 -15.07 -14.75 -9.27
CA LYS A 58 -16.07 -15.82 -9.05
C LYS A 58 -17.11 -15.91 -10.17
N GLY A 59 -17.53 -14.78 -10.74
CA GLY A 59 -18.47 -14.76 -11.87
C GLY A 59 -17.90 -15.27 -13.20
N ASN A 60 -16.57 -15.37 -13.34
CA ASN A 60 -15.90 -15.88 -14.54
C ASN A 60 -15.59 -17.38 -14.47
N VAL A 61 -15.50 -17.96 -13.26
CA VAL A 61 -15.26 -19.41 -13.08
C VAL A 61 -16.54 -20.23 -13.31
N ASP A 62 -17.73 -19.68 -13.05
CA ASP A 62 -19.02 -20.34 -13.29
C ASP A 62 -19.48 -20.32 -14.77
N ARG A 63 -18.68 -19.78 -15.69
CA ARG A 63 -19.02 -19.64 -17.12
C ARG A 63 -18.10 -20.40 -18.08
N VAL A 64 -17.24 -21.29 -17.57
CA VAL A 64 -16.37 -22.16 -18.38
C VAL A 64 -16.82 -23.62 -18.25
#